data_AF-A0AAD4N5F7-F1
#
_entry.id   AF-A0AAD4N5F7-F1
#
_cell.length_a   1.000
_cell.length_b   1.000
_cell.length_c   1.000
_cell.angle_alpha   90.00
_cell.angle_beta   90.00
_cell.angle_gamma   90.00
#
_symmetry.space_group_name_H-M   'P 1'
#
loop_
_entity.id
_entity.type
_entity.pdbx_description
1 polymer ?
#
loop_
_entity_poly.entity_id
_entity_poly.type
_entity_poly.pdbx_seq_one_letter_code
_entity_poly.pdbx_strand_id
1 'polypeptide(L)'
;MDGNDYGRWRRIFFEQRPDGFHLPQQLERRFAHHTGTPPTVTLVKSFSDVQVNSLIPCVVEYVIERGYSKAYFEWIFSLMLVVKKPLLHDVISSLRDFARKCRIWRSGLEEDQKELIYECSAMIAIISIYFNQKDLGDP
;
A
#
# COMPACT_ATOMS: atom_id res chain seq x y z
N MET A 1 3.00 17.84 4.34
CA MET A 1 2.32 17.20 5.48
C MET A 1 3.29 17.16 6.62
N ASP A 2 2.83 17.56 7.81
CA ASP A 2 3.64 17.46 9.02
C ASP A 2 3.48 16.05 9.65
N GLY A 3 4.22 15.76 10.73
CA GLY A 3 4.15 14.46 11.41
C GLY A 3 2.78 14.17 12.05
N ASN A 4 1.97 15.20 12.32
CA ASN A 4 0.64 15.06 12.89
C ASN A 4 -0.36 14.52 11.83
N ASP A 5 -0.21 14.93 10.57
CA ASP A 5 -0.99 14.42 9.45
C ASP A 5 -0.76 12.92 9.21
N TYR A 6 0.47 12.42 9.35
CA TYR A 6 0.76 10.99 9.16
C TYR A 6 0.11 10.10 10.21
N GLY A 7 0.17 10.50 11.49
CA GLY A 7 -0.52 9.78 12.57
C GLY A 7 -2.03 9.69 12.32
N ARG A 8 -2.61 10.79 11.83
CA ARG A 8 -4.03 10.84 11.46
C ARG A 8 -4.36 9.88 10.31
N TRP A 9 -3.58 9.89 9.23
CA TRP A 9 -3.84 9.00 8.09
C TRP A 9 -3.66 7.53 8.43
N ARG A 10 -2.62 7.18 9.19
CA ARG A 10 -2.40 5.81 9.69
C ARG A 10 -3.61 5.32 10.49
N ARG A 11 -4.12 6.15 11.40
CA ARG A 11 -5.33 5.82 12.17
C ARG A 11 -6.54 5.59 11.25
N ILE A 12 -6.80 6.51 10.32
CA ILE A 12 -7.96 6.42 9.42
C ILE A 12 -7.89 5.20 8.50
N PHE A 13 -6.71 4.87 7.97
CA PHE A 13 -6.54 3.77 7.02
C PHE A 13 -6.51 2.40 7.69
N PHE A 14 -5.88 2.30 8.86
CA PHE A 14 -5.50 0.99 9.41
C PHE A 14 -6.13 0.67 10.76
N GLU A 15 -6.56 1.65 11.54
CA GLU A 15 -6.91 1.43 12.94
C GLU A 15 -8.40 1.68 13.22
N GLN A 16 -8.96 2.78 12.71
CA GLN A 16 -10.33 3.16 13.01
C GLN A 16 -10.96 3.94 11.86
N ARG A 17 -12.17 3.51 11.46
CA ARG A 17 -13.00 4.25 10.52
C ARG A 17 -13.53 5.54 11.13
N PRO A 18 -13.55 6.66 10.40
CA PRO A 18 -14.18 7.89 10.87
C PRO A 18 -15.66 7.69 11.19
N ASP A 19 -16.16 8.42 12.19
CA ASP A 19 -17.59 8.44 12.49
C ASP A 19 -18.40 8.89 11.27
N GLY A 20 -19.48 8.17 10.97
CA GLY A 20 -20.31 8.44 9.79
C GLY A 20 -19.80 7.82 8.49
N PHE A 21 -18.60 7.21 8.46
CA PHE A 21 -18.15 6.45 7.31
C PHE A 21 -18.88 5.10 7.22
N HIS A 22 -19.66 4.90 6.15
CA HIS A 22 -20.41 3.68 5.91
C HIS A 22 -20.14 3.18 4.49
N LEU A 23 -19.74 1.92 4.35
CA LEU A 23 -19.70 1.28 3.04
C LEU A 23 -21.06 0.65 2.74
N PRO A 24 -21.47 0.60 1.45
CA PRO A 24 -22.52 -0.29 1.03
C PRO A 24 -22.24 -1.72 1.49
N GLN A 25 -23.28 -2.46 1.91
CA GLN A 25 -23.14 -3.79 2.53
C GLN A 25 -22.30 -4.78 1.70
N GLN A 26 -22.35 -4.69 0.37
CA GLN A 26 -21.55 -5.52 -0.52
C GLN A 26 -20.04 -5.23 -0.39
N LEU A 27 -19.68 -3.96 -0.22
CA LEU A 27 -18.29 -3.54 -0.01
C LEU A 27 -17.82 -3.84 1.41
N GLU A 28 -18.70 -3.78 2.42
CA GLU A 28 -18.35 -4.22 3.78
C GLU A 28 -17.86 -5.66 3.81
N ARG A 29 -18.57 -6.58 3.12
CA ARG A 29 -18.15 -7.98 3.02
C ARG A 29 -16.81 -8.14 2.31
N ARG A 30 -16.58 -7.36 1.25
CA ARG A 30 -15.35 -7.39 0.47
C ARG A 30 -14.14 -6.87 1.27
N PHE A 31 -14.36 -5.89 2.14
CA PHE A 31 -13.32 -5.25 2.94
C PHE A 31 -13.40 -5.65 4.42
N ALA A 32 -13.92 -6.84 4.72
CA ALA A 32 -14.06 -7.33 6.09
C ALA A 32 -12.71 -7.46 6.82
N HIS A 33 -11.60 -7.58 6.08
CA HIS A 33 -10.23 -7.59 6.62
C HIS A 33 -9.66 -6.19 6.93
N HIS A 34 -10.41 -5.11 6.65
CA HIS A 34 -10.01 -3.73 6.99
C HIS A 34 -10.65 -3.29 8.30
N THR A 35 -9.81 -3.05 9.30
CA THR A 35 -10.20 -2.37 10.55
C THR A 35 -10.47 -0.89 10.31
N GLY A 36 -9.57 -0.21 9.58
CA GLY A 36 -9.74 1.16 9.15
C GLY A 36 -10.56 1.29 7.87
N THR A 37 -10.36 2.41 7.17
CA THR A 37 -11.06 2.74 5.93
C THR A 37 -10.40 2.01 4.76
N PRO A 38 -11.12 1.22 3.94
CA PRO A 38 -10.52 0.58 2.77
C PRO A 38 -10.28 1.57 1.62
N PRO A 39 -9.34 1.28 0.70
CA PRO A 39 -9.01 2.14 -0.43
C PRO A 39 -10.06 2.05 -1.54
N THR A 40 -11.25 2.56 -1.28
CA THR A 40 -12.30 2.65 -2.32
C THR A 40 -11.87 3.57 -3.46
N VAL A 41 -12.35 3.32 -4.68
CA VAL A 41 -12.04 4.15 -5.85
C VAL A 41 -12.39 5.62 -5.60
N THR A 42 -13.53 5.89 -4.96
CA THR A 42 -13.99 7.24 -4.61
C THR A 42 -12.99 7.94 -3.68
N LEU A 43 -12.57 7.26 -2.62
CA LEU A 43 -11.62 7.82 -1.65
C LEU A 43 -10.26 8.07 -2.30
N VAL A 44 -9.72 7.08 -3.00
CA VAL A 44 -8.38 7.16 -3.60
C VAL A 44 -8.33 8.27 -4.67
N LYS A 45 -9.39 8.42 -5.46
CA LYS A 45 -9.51 9.52 -6.44
C LYS A 45 -9.72 10.91 -5.82
N SER A 46 -10.10 11.00 -4.55
CA SER A 46 -10.28 12.28 -3.87
C SER A 46 -8.97 12.92 -3.42
N PHE A 47 -7.87 12.15 -3.39
CA PHE A 47 -6.56 12.67 -3.01
C PHE A 47 -5.95 13.51 -4.13
N SER A 48 -5.37 14.66 -3.74
CA SER A 48 -4.51 15.45 -4.62
C SER A 48 -3.19 14.74 -4.90
N ASP A 49 -2.48 15.15 -5.96
CA ASP A 49 -1.17 14.60 -6.29
C ASP A 49 -0.16 14.77 -5.14
N VAL A 50 -0.20 15.90 -4.44
CA VAL A 50 0.62 16.14 -3.25
C VAL A 50 0.29 15.14 -2.15
N GLN A 51 -1.00 14.84 -1.95
CA GLN A 51 -1.42 13.86 -0.96
C GLN A 51 -0.93 12.46 -1.30
N VAL A 52 -1.15 12.00 -2.53
CA VAL A 52 -0.70 10.68 -2.97
C VAL A 52 0.82 10.52 -2.78
N ASN A 53 1.60 11.52 -3.18
CA ASN A 53 3.06 11.47 -3.07
C ASN A 53 3.55 11.38 -1.62
N SER A 54 2.90 12.03 -0.65
CA SER A 54 3.30 11.88 0.76
C SER A 54 2.68 10.65 1.45
N LEU A 55 1.52 10.17 0.99
CA LEU A 55 0.87 9.00 1.57
C LEU A 55 1.63 7.71 1.25
N ILE A 56 2.27 7.58 0.07
CA ILE A 56 3.02 6.37 -0.28
C ILE A 56 4.14 6.09 0.73
N PRO A 57 5.08 7.01 1.01
CA PRO A 57 6.10 6.81 2.04
C PRO A 57 5.51 6.49 3.42
N CYS A 58 4.47 7.23 3.84
CA CYS A 58 3.81 7.04 5.12
C CYS A 58 3.21 5.64 5.29
N VAL A 59 2.51 5.16 4.27
CA VAL A 59 1.92 3.83 4.27
C VAL A 59 3.01 2.78 4.23
N VAL A 60 3.99 2.89 3.32
CA VAL A 60 5.10 1.93 3.19
C VAL A 60 5.85 1.76 4.51
N GLU A 61 6.19 2.87 5.17
CA GLU A 61 6.85 2.86 6.48
C GLU A 61 6.03 2.05 7.50
N TYR A 62 4.72 2.32 7.59
CA TYR A 62 3.82 1.58 8.49
C TYR A 62 3.78 0.08 8.17
N VAL A 63 3.72 -0.30 6.88
CA VAL A 63 3.69 -1.71 6.47
C VAL A 63 5.01 -2.41 6.81
N ILE A 64 6.15 -1.75 6.61
CA ILE A 64 7.47 -2.32 6.94
C ILE A 64 7.60 -2.55 8.45
N GLU A 65 7.13 -1.60 9.27
CA GLU A 65 7.14 -1.67 10.74
C GLU A 65 6.19 -2.75 11.30
N ARG A 66 4.97 -2.81 10.78
CA ARG A 66 3.92 -3.72 11.30
C ARG A 66 3.98 -5.12 10.71
N GLY A 67 4.62 -5.29 9.55
CA GLY A 67 4.59 -6.53 8.81
C GLY A 67 3.39 -6.63 7.86
N TYR A 68 3.21 -7.83 7.32
CA TYR A 68 2.16 -8.08 6.33
C TYR A 68 0.76 -7.98 6.92
N SER A 69 -0.13 -7.32 6.17
CA SER A 69 -1.57 -7.48 6.24
C SER A 69 -2.13 -7.22 4.84
N LYS A 70 -3.16 -7.96 4.45
CA LYS A 70 -3.87 -7.75 3.19
C LYS A 70 -4.39 -6.31 3.04
N ALA A 71 -4.88 -5.73 4.13
CA ALA A 71 -5.38 -4.35 4.14
C ALA A 71 -4.28 -3.34 3.79
N TYR A 72 -3.07 -3.58 4.28
CA TYR A 72 -1.92 -2.71 4.05
C TYR A 72 -1.45 -2.77 2.60
N PHE A 73 -1.39 -3.98 2.04
CA PHE A 73 -1.01 -4.21 0.65
C PHE A 73 -2.02 -3.58 -0.31
N GLU A 74 -3.32 -3.73 -0.05
CA GLU A 74 -4.36 -3.08 -0.87
C GLU A 74 -4.24 -1.55 -0.88
N TRP A 75 -3.85 -0.94 0.26
CA TRP A 75 -3.58 0.50 0.32
C TRP A 75 -2.36 0.91 -0.51
N ILE A 76 -1.23 0.19 -0.42
CA ILE A 76 -0.05 0.47 -1.25
C ILE A 76 -0.40 0.32 -2.74
N PHE A 77 -1.05 -0.79 -3.11
CA PHE A 77 -1.47 -1.03 -4.49
C PHE A 77 -2.35 0.09 -5.01
N SER A 78 -3.34 0.50 -4.23
CA SER A 78 -4.29 1.55 -4.65
C SER A 78 -3.62 2.90 -4.83
N LEU A 79 -2.65 3.26 -3.99
CA LEU A 79 -1.87 4.48 -4.16
C LEU A 79 -0.96 4.39 -5.40
N MET A 80 -0.35 3.23 -5.68
CA MET A 80 0.41 3.00 -6.91
C MET A 80 -0.44 3.15 -8.18
N LEU A 81 -1.75 2.85 -8.13
CA LEU A 81 -2.64 3.03 -9.28
C LEU A 81 -2.90 4.50 -9.63
N VAL A 82 -2.80 5.41 -8.66
CA VAL A 82 -3.15 6.82 -8.86
C VAL A 82 -1.97 7.78 -8.81
N VAL A 83 -0.79 7.33 -8.39
CA VAL A 83 0.42 8.15 -8.43
C VAL A 83 0.81 8.48 -9.88
N LYS A 84 1.03 9.77 -10.16
CA LYS A 84 1.42 10.25 -11.48
C LYS A 84 2.92 10.14 -11.68
N LYS A 85 3.34 9.85 -12.92
CA LYS A 85 4.74 9.88 -13.34
C LYS A 85 5.10 11.29 -13.85
N PRO A 86 6.36 11.75 -13.72
CA PRO A 86 7.48 11.06 -13.05
C PRO A 86 7.30 11.01 -11.52
N LEU A 87 7.77 9.91 -10.91
CA LEU A 87 7.71 9.76 -9.46
C LEU A 87 8.74 10.68 -8.79
N LEU A 88 8.41 11.16 -7.59
CA LEU A 88 9.37 11.85 -6.73
C LEU A 88 10.41 10.87 -6.17
N HIS A 89 11.61 11.37 -5.88
CA HIS A 89 12.72 10.56 -5.34
C HIS A 89 12.33 9.81 -4.06
N ASP A 90 11.62 10.45 -3.14
CA ASP A 90 11.21 9.83 -1.88
C ASP A 90 10.19 8.70 -2.10
N VAL A 91 9.29 8.86 -3.07
CA VAL A 91 8.34 7.82 -3.47
C VAL A 91 9.08 6.64 -4.08
N ILE A 92 10.05 6.91 -4.96
CA ILE A 92 10.92 5.87 -5.54
C ILE A 92 11.65 5.11 -4.43
N SER A 93 12.31 5.83 -3.51
CA SER A 93 13.05 5.20 -2.40
C SER A 93 12.14 4.30 -1.57
N SER A 94 10.96 4.81 -1.18
CA SER A 94 9.99 4.05 -0.38
C SER A 94 9.50 2.79 -1.10
N LEU A 95 9.11 2.89 -2.37
CA LEU A 95 8.68 1.73 -3.15
C LEU A 95 9.82 0.71 -3.31
N ARG A 96 11.07 1.15 -3.47
CA ARG A 96 12.22 0.25 -3.54
C ARG A 96 12.42 -0.50 -2.21
N ASP A 97 12.31 0.17 -1.08
CA ASP A 97 12.40 -0.47 0.24
C ASP A 97 11.26 -1.45 0.48
N PHE A 98 10.04 -1.10 0.06
CA PHE A 98 8.90 -2.00 0.11
C PHE A 98 9.10 -3.25 -0.76
N ALA A 99 9.59 -3.11 -1.99
CA ALA A 99 9.86 -4.25 -2.87
C ALA A 99 10.95 -5.18 -2.29
N ARG A 100 12.01 -4.63 -1.69
CA ARG A 100 13.02 -5.42 -0.96
C ARG A 100 12.40 -6.17 0.21
N LYS A 101 11.51 -5.52 0.97
CA LYS A 101 10.80 -6.14 2.08
C LYS A 101 9.88 -7.28 1.60
N CYS A 102 9.16 -7.08 0.50
CA CYS A 102 8.36 -8.12 -0.15
C CYS A 102 9.21 -9.32 -0.56
N ARG A 103 10.42 -9.09 -1.09
CA ARG A 103 11.36 -10.16 -1.45
C ARG A 103 11.79 -10.97 -0.22
N ILE A 104 12.12 -10.29 0.88
CA ILE A 104 12.48 -10.91 2.16
C ILE A 104 11.31 -11.75 2.68
N TRP A 105 10.11 -11.18 2.76
CA TRP A 105 8.92 -11.92 3.19
C TRP A 105 8.70 -13.15 2.32
N ARG A 106 8.65 -12.97 0.99
CA ARG A 106 8.42 -14.07 0.04
C ARG A 106 9.45 -15.20 0.16
N SER A 107 10.71 -14.88 0.44
CA SER A 107 11.77 -15.90 0.59
C SER A 107 11.63 -16.79 1.83
N GLY A 108 10.85 -16.36 2.83
CA GLY A 108 10.60 -17.12 4.05
C GLY A 108 9.22 -17.77 4.10
N LEU A 109 8.49 -17.82 2.98
CA LEU A 109 7.16 -18.43 2.91
C LEU A 109 7.22 -19.85 2.37
N GLU A 110 6.36 -20.70 2.92
CA GLU A 110 6.16 -22.07 2.46
C GLU A 110 5.19 -22.14 1.27
N GLU A 111 5.22 -23.22 0.50
CA GLU A 111 4.42 -23.38 -0.73
C GLU A 111 2.90 -23.32 -0.53
N ASP A 112 2.41 -23.56 0.69
CA ASP A 112 0.99 -23.46 1.03
C ASP A 112 0.54 -22.00 1.25
N GLN A 113 1.47 -21.05 1.43
CA GLN A 113 1.22 -19.62 1.59
C GLN A 113 1.10 -18.87 0.24
N LYS A 114 0.46 -19.51 -0.74
CA LYS A 114 0.42 -19.05 -2.14
C LYS A 114 -0.08 -17.62 -2.31
N GLU A 115 -1.11 -17.22 -1.56
CA GLU A 115 -1.70 -15.88 -1.67
C GLU A 115 -0.66 -14.78 -1.40
N LEU A 116 0.08 -14.88 -0.29
CA LEU A 116 1.12 -13.90 0.05
C LEU A 116 2.32 -13.98 -0.90
N ILE A 117 2.68 -15.18 -1.37
CA ILE A 117 3.72 -15.34 -2.41
C ILE A 117 3.33 -14.56 -3.67
N TYR A 118 2.08 -14.70 -4.12
CA TYR A 118 1.58 -13.99 -5.30
C TYR A 118 1.49 -12.48 -5.07
N GLU A 119 0.98 -12.04 -3.91
CA GLU A 119 0.88 -10.62 -3.58
C GLU A 119 2.26 -9.95 -3.55
N CYS A 120 3.25 -10.54 -2.87
CA CYS A 120 4.63 -10.04 -2.86
C CYS A 120 5.22 -10.00 -4.27
N SER A 121 5.01 -11.06 -5.07
CA SER A 121 5.51 -11.12 -6.45
C SER A 121 4.90 -10.04 -7.34
N ALA A 122 3.59 -9.80 -7.21
CA ALA A 122 2.90 -8.75 -7.95
C ALA A 122 3.43 -7.36 -7.59
N MET A 123 3.63 -7.07 -6.29
CA MET A 123 4.20 -5.80 -5.85
C MET A 123 5.60 -5.56 -6.41
N ILE A 124 6.47 -6.57 -6.34
CA ILE A 124 7.83 -6.52 -6.90
C ILE A 124 7.76 -6.25 -8.41
N ALA A 125 6.93 -6.98 -9.15
CA ALA A 125 6.78 -6.83 -10.59
C ALA A 125 6.27 -5.43 -10.99
N ILE A 126 5.27 -4.89 -10.29
CA ILE A 126 4.76 -3.53 -10.55
C ILE A 126 5.86 -2.50 -10.32
N ILE A 127 6.60 -2.61 -9.22
CA ILE A 127 7.65 -1.64 -8.87
C ILE A 127 8.82 -1.72 -9.85
N SER A 128 9.27 -2.92 -10.18
CA SER A 128 10.42 -3.14 -11.08
C SER A 128 10.10 -2.84 -12.54
N ILE A 129 8.97 -3.31 -13.05
CA ILE A 129 8.60 -3.21 -14.46
C ILE A 129 7.88 -1.89 -14.73
N TYR A 130 6.73 -1.66 -14.08
CA TYR A 130 5.89 -0.51 -14.38
C TYR A 130 6.54 0.80 -13.94
N PHE A 131 7.13 0.85 -12.74
CA PHE A 131 7.88 2.02 -12.27
C PHE A 131 9.36 2.01 -12.66
N ASN A 132 9.77 1.09 -13.53
CA ASN A 132 11.10 1.00 -14.14
C ASN A 132 12.26 0.92 -13.12
N GLN A 133 12.02 0.32 -11.95
CA GLN A 133 13.05 -0.01 -10.95
C GLN A 133 13.67 -1.39 -11.25
N LYS A 134 14.19 -1.53 -12.47
CA LYS A 134 14.50 -2.84 -13.08
C LYS A 134 15.51 -3.68 -12.29
N ASP A 135 16.40 -3.06 -11.53
CA ASP A 135 17.38 -3.75 -10.69
C ASP A 135 16.75 -4.53 -9.53
N LEU A 136 15.46 -4.31 -9.23
CA LEU A 136 14.71 -5.03 -8.21
C LEU A 136 13.93 -6.24 -8.73
N GLY A 137 13.81 -6.38 -10.06
CA GLY A 137 13.09 -7.49 -10.67
C GLY A 137 13.70 -8.83 -10.30
N ASP A 138 12.87 -9.87 -10.29
CA ASP A 138 13.40 -11.23 -10.28
C ASP A 138 14.18 -11.47 -11.59
N PRO A 139 15.35 -12.14 -11.54
CA PRO A 139 16.12 -12.50 -12.72
C PRO A 139 15.35 -13.31 -13.75
#